data_AF-A0A2V6TDM1-F1
#
_entry.id   AF-A0A2V6TDM1-F1
#
_cell.length_a   1.000
_cell.length_b   1.000
_cell.length_c   1.000
_cell.angle_alpha   90.00
_cell.angle_beta   90.00
_cell.angle_gamma   90.00
#
_symmetry.space_group_name_H-M   'P 1'
#
loop_
_entity.id
_entity.type
_entity.pdbx_description
1 polymer ?
#
loop_
_entity_poly.entity_id
_entity_poly.type
_entity_poly.pdbx_seq_one_letter_code
_entity_poly.pdbx_strand_id
1 'polypeptide(L)'
;MPLDRAKREALIRQFADGPARLRAALATVPAAALKWRPAPKEWSAHEVVIHCADSETNSFGRIRFLVAETAPTIQGYDQDKWATTFGYHDLPLEPALAVVDAVRASTTALIRGLPDSTWTRTGRHTES
;
A
#
# COMPACT_ATOMS: atom_id res chain seq x y z
N MET A 1 -7.44 -4.06 21.78
CA MET A 1 -6.61 -3.23 22.67
C MET A 1 -5.68 -2.40 21.80
N PRO A 2 -5.43 -1.11 22.13
CA PRO A 2 -4.44 -0.32 21.41
C PRO A 2 -3.07 -1.00 21.47
N LEU A 3 -2.33 -0.96 20.36
CA LEU A 3 -0.96 -1.46 20.31
C LEU A 3 -0.10 -0.64 21.28
N ASP A 4 0.73 -1.30 22.08
CA ASP A 4 1.72 -0.58 22.87
C ASP A 4 2.73 0.13 21.96
N ARG A 5 3.40 1.15 22.51
CA ARG A 5 4.31 2.01 21.73
C ARG A 5 5.47 1.24 21.12
N ALA A 6 6.02 0.23 21.80
CA ALA A 6 7.15 -0.54 21.31
C ALA A 6 6.74 -1.41 20.12
N LYS A 7 5.60 -2.09 20.23
CA LYS A 7 5.02 -2.89 19.14
C LYS A 7 4.67 -2.01 17.94
N ARG A 8 4.09 -0.84 18.19
CA ARG A 8 3.77 0.13 17.14
C ARG A 8 5.01 0.62 16.41
N GLU A 9 6.06 1.00 17.13
CA GLU A 9 7.32 1.43 16.54
C GLU A 9 7.97 0.31 15.70
N ALA A 10 7.90 -0.95 16.17
CA ALA A 10 8.38 -2.09 15.38
C ALA A 10 7.60 -2.28 14.06
N LEU A 11 6.27 -2.11 14.09
CA LEU A 11 5.43 -2.18 12.90
C LEU A 11 5.68 -1.00 11.94
N ILE A 12 5.92 0.20 12.47
CA ILE A 12 6.28 1.37 11.65
C ILE A 12 7.62 1.13 10.94
N ARG A 13 8.62 0.55 11.62
CA ARG A 13 9.88 0.16 10.97
C ARG A 13 9.64 -0.86 9.86
N GLN A 14 8.91 -1.93 10.14
CA GLN A 14 8.56 -2.93 9.13
C GLN A 14 7.81 -2.32 7.94
N PHE A 15 6.90 -1.36 8.20
CA PHE A 15 6.17 -0.62 7.18
C PHE A 15 7.12 0.23 6.31
N ALA A 16 8.08 0.91 6.95
CA ALA A 16 9.07 1.75 6.27
C ALA A 16 10.05 0.94 5.40
N ASP A 17 10.38 -0.29 5.81
CA ASP A 17 11.26 -1.21 5.07
C ASP A 17 10.56 -1.86 3.85
N GLY A 18 9.24 -1.71 3.75
CA GLY A 18 8.39 -2.33 2.72
C GLY A 18 8.90 -2.13 1.28
N PRO A 19 9.21 -0.91 0.83
CA PRO A 19 9.66 -0.68 -0.54
C PRO A 19 10.97 -1.40 -0.89
N ALA A 20 11.94 -1.40 0.02
CA ALA A 20 13.20 -2.14 -0.17
C ALA A 20 12.95 -3.65 -0.26
N ARG A 21 12.04 -4.19 0.57
CA ARG A 21 11.65 -5.61 0.53
C ARG A 21 10.91 -5.97 -0.76
N LEU A 22 10.05 -5.09 -1.26
CA LEU A 22 9.34 -5.28 -2.53
C LEU A 22 10.33 -5.34 -3.70
N ARG A 23 11.29 -4.40 -3.76
CA ARG A 23 12.34 -4.39 -4.79
C ARG A 23 13.23 -5.62 -4.71
N ALA A 24 13.63 -6.02 -3.50
CA ALA A 24 14.42 -7.23 -3.30
C ALA A 24 13.66 -8.49 -3.77
N ALA A 25 12.37 -8.62 -3.45
CA ALA A 25 11.56 -9.73 -3.92
C ALA A 25 11.42 -9.74 -5.45
N LEU A 26 11.10 -8.57 -6.05
CA LEU A 26 10.98 -8.44 -7.49
C LEU A 26 12.28 -8.79 -8.24
N ALA A 27 13.43 -8.41 -7.68
CA ALA A 27 14.74 -8.74 -8.26
C ALA A 27 15.03 -10.25 -8.30
N THR A 28 14.32 -11.07 -7.51
CA THR A 28 14.45 -12.54 -7.58
C THR A 28 13.61 -13.17 -8.70
N VAL A 29 12.70 -12.40 -9.31
CA VAL A 29 11.82 -12.88 -10.38
C VAL A 29 12.56 -12.84 -11.72
N PRO A 30 12.68 -13.96 -12.46
CA PRO A 30 13.27 -13.96 -13.79
C PRO A 30 12.51 -13.00 -14.72
N ALA A 31 13.22 -12.26 -15.58
CA ALA A 31 12.61 -11.28 -16.48
C ALA A 31 11.49 -11.88 -17.36
N ALA A 32 11.68 -13.12 -17.85
CA ALA A 32 10.69 -13.84 -18.64
C ALA A 32 9.42 -14.23 -17.85
N ALA A 33 9.48 -14.26 -16.52
CA ALA A 33 8.38 -14.61 -15.63
C ALA A 33 7.67 -13.39 -15.04
N LEU A 34 8.19 -12.17 -15.22
CA LEU A 34 7.60 -10.94 -14.63
C LEU A 34 6.12 -10.78 -14.96
N LYS A 35 5.76 -11.05 -16.22
CA LYS A 35 4.39 -10.96 -16.74
C LYS A 35 3.66 -12.31 -16.78
N TRP A 36 4.28 -13.39 -16.31
CA TRP A 36 3.62 -14.70 -16.27
C TRP A 36 2.57 -14.73 -15.15
N ARG A 37 1.37 -15.21 -15.47
CA ARG A 37 0.28 -15.42 -14.50
C ARG A 37 0.22 -16.90 -14.11
N PRO A 38 0.19 -17.23 -12.80
CA PRO A 38 0.19 -18.62 -12.35
C PRO A 38 -1.13 -19.35 -12.61
N ALA A 39 -2.25 -18.61 -12.72
CA ALA A 39 -3.55 -19.12 -13.13
C ALA A 39 -4.39 -18.00 -13.79
N PRO A 40 -5.48 -18.32 -14.52
CA PRO A 40 -6.25 -17.33 -15.28
C PRO A 40 -6.81 -16.15 -14.47
N LYS A 41 -7.03 -16.33 -13.17
CA LYS A 41 -7.57 -15.30 -12.26
C LYS A 41 -6.52 -14.68 -11.33
N GLU A 42 -5.27 -15.13 -11.43
CA GLU A 42 -4.18 -14.66 -10.57
C GLU A 42 -3.38 -13.58 -11.28
N TRP A 43 -2.80 -12.68 -10.49
CA TRP A 43 -1.92 -11.64 -11.02
C TRP A 43 -0.49 -12.18 -11.22
N SER A 44 0.16 -11.62 -12.23
CA SER A 44 1.61 -11.74 -12.41
C SER A 44 2.37 -10.90 -11.37
N ALA A 45 3.66 -11.16 -11.20
CA ALA A 45 4.51 -10.34 -10.33
C ALA A 45 4.51 -8.85 -10.76
N HIS A 46 4.47 -8.60 -12.07
CA HIS A 46 4.33 -7.26 -12.64
C HIS A 46 3.05 -6.57 -12.15
N GLU A 47 1.91 -7.22 -12.32
CA GLU A 47 0.60 -6.68 -11.93
C GLU A 47 0.48 -6.47 -10.41
N VAL A 48 1.09 -7.34 -9.61
CA VAL A 48 1.16 -7.16 -8.15
C VAL A 48 1.93 -5.88 -7.79
N VAL A 49 3.03 -5.57 -8.46
CA VAL A 49 3.78 -4.32 -8.21
C VAL A 49 2.96 -3.09 -8.58
N ILE A 50 2.24 -3.12 -9.70
CA ILE A 50 1.33 -2.04 -10.08
C ILE A 50 0.21 -1.89 -9.03
N HIS A 51 -0.40 -3.00 -8.60
CA HIS A 51 -1.39 -3.01 -7.52
C HIS A 51 -0.84 -2.39 -6.22
N CYS A 52 0.41 -2.70 -5.85
CA CYS A 52 1.03 -2.11 -4.67
C CYS A 52 1.03 -0.57 -4.76
N ALA A 53 1.36 0.02 -5.90
CA ALA A 53 1.34 1.47 -6.06
C ALA A 53 -0.04 2.09 -5.80
N ASP A 54 -1.10 1.48 -6.34
CA ASP A 54 -2.47 1.96 -6.13
C ASP A 54 -2.97 1.72 -4.70
N SER A 55 -2.65 0.56 -4.12
CA SER A 55 -3.00 0.22 -2.74
C SER A 55 -2.33 1.18 -1.74
N GLU A 56 -1.06 1.51 -1.99
CA GLU A 56 -0.33 2.49 -1.21
C GLU A 56 -0.89 3.91 -1.36
N THR A 57 -1.22 4.32 -2.59
CA THR A 57 -1.80 5.64 -2.87
C THR A 57 -3.14 5.81 -2.16
N ASN A 58 -3.99 4.78 -2.20
CA ASN A 58 -5.24 4.75 -1.43
C ASN A 58 -4.94 4.83 0.08
N SER A 59 -4.04 4.00 0.60
CA SER A 59 -3.69 3.98 2.03
C SER A 59 -3.13 5.32 2.52
N PHE A 60 -2.31 5.99 1.70
CA PHE A 60 -1.76 7.32 1.95
C PHE A 60 -2.86 8.37 2.15
N GLY A 61 -3.91 8.33 1.33
CA GLY A 61 -5.10 9.15 1.49
C GLY A 61 -5.89 8.78 2.75
N ARG A 62 -6.19 7.48 2.92
CA ARG A 62 -6.95 6.96 4.07
C ARG A 62 -6.37 7.39 5.41
N ILE A 63 -5.04 7.30 5.56
CA ILE A 63 -4.35 7.69 6.78
C ILE A 63 -4.52 9.19 7.06
N ARG A 64 -4.46 10.05 6.04
CA ARG A 64 -4.67 11.50 6.22
C ARG A 64 -6.09 11.82 6.66
N PHE A 65 -7.09 11.22 6.03
CA PHE A 65 -8.48 11.36 6.45
C PHE A 65 -8.68 10.89 7.89
N LEU A 66 -8.19 9.69 8.23
CA LEU A 66 -8.27 9.15 9.59
C LEU A 66 -7.60 10.05 10.63
N VAL A 67 -6.46 10.64 10.31
CA VAL A 67 -5.70 11.49 11.24
C VAL A 67 -6.35 12.87 11.39
N ALA A 68 -6.79 13.49 10.30
CA ALA A 68 -7.18 14.90 10.28
C ALA A 68 -8.69 15.14 10.44
N GLU A 69 -9.54 14.20 10.04
CA GLU A 69 -10.99 14.41 9.96
C GLU A 69 -11.77 13.63 10.99
N THR A 70 -12.91 14.17 11.40
CA THR A 70 -13.82 13.52 12.36
C THR A 70 -14.74 12.55 11.63
N ALA A 71 -14.70 11.27 12.00
CA ALA A 71 -15.54 10.21 11.44
C ALA A 71 -15.53 10.15 9.90
N PRO A 72 -14.34 10.09 9.25
CA PRO A 72 -14.27 10.10 7.79
C PRO A 72 -14.89 8.83 7.21
N THR A 73 -15.48 8.98 6.02
CA THR A 73 -15.82 7.82 5.18
C THR A 73 -14.61 7.46 4.34
N ILE A 74 -14.16 6.22 4.48
CA ILE A 74 -13.06 5.64 3.71
C ILE A 74 -13.64 4.89 2.52
N GLN A 75 -13.31 5.37 1.33
CA GLN A 75 -13.75 4.76 0.08
C GLN A 75 -13.00 3.44 -0.18
N GLY A 76 -13.79 2.38 -0.35
CA GLY A 76 -13.36 1.09 -0.88
C GLY A 76 -13.20 1.14 -2.40
N TYR A 77 -12.45 0.18 -2.94
CA TYR A 77 -12.22 0.07 -4.37
C TYR A 77 -12.10 -1.40 -4.77
N ASP A 78 -12.62 -1.71 -5.95
CA ASP A 78 -12.52 -3.05 -6.54
C ASP A 78 -11.17 -3.19 -7.24
N GLN A 79 -10.23 -3.83 -6.55
CA GLN A 79 -8.86 -4.01 -7.02
C GLN A 79 -8.75 -4.82 -8.32
N ASP A 80 -9.63 -5.81 -8.52
CA ASP A 80 -9.62 -6.66 -9.72
C ASP A 80 -10.15 -5.89 -10.93
N LYS A 81 -11.20 -5.08 -10.69
CA LYS A 81 -11.70 -4.14 -11.69
C LYS A 81 -10.66 -3.10 -12.04
N TRP A 82 -9.90 -2.56 -11.08
CA TRP A 82 -8.83 -1.59 -11.36
C TRP A 82 -7.71 -2.23 -12.19
N ALA A 83 -7.26 -3.42 -11.80
CA ALA A 83 -6.23 -4.15 -12.53
C ALA A 83 -6.58 -4.35 -14.01
N THR A 84 -7.85 -4.66 -14.27
CA THR A 84 -8.37 -4.83 -15.63
C THR A 84 -8.58 -3.49 -16.35
N THR A 85 -9.22 -2.51 -15.69
CA THR A 85 -9.62 -1.23 -16.29
C THR A 85 -8.40 -0.38 -16.65
N PHE A 86 -7.37 -0.38 -15.81
CA PHE A 86 -6.17 0.41 -16.02
C PHE A 86 -5.08 -0.36 -16.79
N GLY A 87 -5.33 -1.61 -17.15
CA GLY A 87 -4.39 -2.42 -17.92
C GLY A 87 -3.06 -2.62 -17.19
N TYR A 88 -3.08 -3.09 -15.93
CA TYR A 88 -1.87 -3.24 -15.11
C TYR A 88 -0.75 -4.00 -15.81
N HIS A 89 -1.11 -4.95 -16.66
CA HIS A 89 -0.16 -5.76 -17.43
C HIS A 89 0.78 -4.93 -18.31
N ASP A 90 0.34 -3.76 -18.77
CA ASP A 90 1.05 -2.92 -19.73
C ASP A 90 1.63 -1.64 -19.12
N LEU A 91 1.27 -1.33 -17.87
CA LEU A 91 1.80 -0.17 -17.16
C LEU A 91 3.29 -0.35 -16.81
N PRO A 92 4.08 0.74 -16.83
CA PRO A 92 5.51 0.68 -16.51
C PRO A 92 5.74 0.44 -15.01
N LEU A 93 6.69 -0.45 -14.67
CA LEU A 93 7.01 -0.78 -13.28
C LEU A 93 7.70 0.36 -12.52
N GLU A 94 8.61 1.09 -13.17
CA GLU A 94 9.42 2.09 -12.47
C GLU A 94 8.59 3.22 -11.84
N PRO A 95 7.60 3.82 -12.53
CA PRO A 95 6.69 4.77 -11.88
C PRO A 95 5.92 4.16 -10.71
N ALA A 96 5.44 2.92 -10.82
CA ALA A 96 4.73 2.25 -9.73
C ALA A 96 5.62 2.05 -8.49
N LEU A 97 6.86 1.58 -8.69
CA LEU A 97 7.84 1.44 -7.61
C LEU A 97 8.18 2.80 -6.98
N ALA A 98 8.34 3.85 -7.79
CA ALA A 98 8.59 5.20 -7.29
C ALA A 98 7.41 5.75 -6.47
N VAL A 99 6.17 5.46 -6.86
CA VAL A 99 4.98 5.78 -6.05
C VAL A 99 5.07 5.08 -4.71
N VAL A 100 5.30 3.77 -4.68
CA VAL A 100 5.44 2.99 -3.44
C VAL A 100 6.52 3.59 -2.52
N ASP A 101 7.69 3.92 -3.07
CA ASP A 101 8.78 4.55 -2.30
C ASP A 101 8.33 5.88 -1.66
N ALA A 102 7.78 6.78 -2.47
CA ALA A 102 7.43 8.13 -2.03
C ALA A 102 6.31 8.14 -0.98
N VAL A 103 5.23 7.40 -1.22
CA VAL A 103 4.07 7.38 -0.32
C VAL A 103 4.39 6.65 0.99
N ARG A 104 5.20 5.58 0.96
CA ARG A 104 5.66 4.88 2.17
C ARG A 104 6.56 5.76 3.01
N ALA A 105 7.52 6.46 2.40
CA ALA A 105 8.40 7.39 3.10
C ALA A 105 7.61 8.54 3.74
N SER A 106 6.72 9.18 2.98
CA SER A 106 5.88 10.28 3.47
C SER A 106 4.93 9.83 4.59
N THR A 107 4.28 8.67 4.43
CA THR A 107 3.40 8.11 5.45
C THR A 107 4.16 7.74 6.72
N THR A 108 5.35 7.15 6.59
CA THR A 108 6.22 6.82 7.74
C THR A 108 6.58 8.08 8.53
N ALA A 109 6.99 9.15 7.84
CA ALA A 109 7.33 10.42 8.47
C ALA A 109 6.14 11.01 9.23
N LEU A 110 4.94 10.96 8.64
CA LEU A 110 3.71 11.40 9.29
C LEU A 110 3.41 10.59 10.55
N ILE A 111 3.32 9.26 10.44
CA ILE A 111 2.82 8.41 11.53
C ILE A 111 3.78 8.33 12.72
N ARG A 112 5.09 8.48 12.51
CA ARG A 112 6.08 8.53 13.62
C ARG A 112 5.87 9.71 14.57
N GLY A 113 5.34 10.82 14.07
CA GLY A 113 5.11 12.03 14.86
C GLY A 113 3.76 12.08 15.59
N LEU A 114 2.88 11.10 15.37
CA LEU A 114 1.51 11.14 15.90
C LEU A 114 1.47 10.83 17.41
N PRO A 115 0.68 11.57 18.20
CA PRO A 115 0.45 11.26 19.61
C PRO A 115 -0.32 9.94 19.77
N ASP A 116 -0.19 9.30 20.93
CA ASP A 116 -0.82 8.01 21.22
C ASP A 116 -2.34 8.02 21.01
N SER A 117 -3.01 9.15 21.30
CA SER A 117 -4.46 9.32 21.13
C SER A 117 -4.92 9.27 19.67
N THR A 118 -4.05 9.56 18.69
CA THR A 118 -4.42 9.49 17.27
C THR A 118 -4.58 8.05 16.80
N TRP A 119 -3.90 7.10 17.42
CA TRP A 119 -3.91 5.69 17.01
C TRP A 119 -5.19 4.94 17.35
N THR A 120 -6.12 5.58 18.08
CA THR A 120 -7.47 5.06 18.35
C THR A 120 -8.52 5.67 17.41
N ARG A 121 -8.13 6.54 16.47
CA ARG A 121 -9.07 7.14 15.51
C ARG A 121 -9.58 6.08 14.54
N THR A 122 -10.84 6.22 14.17
CA THR A 122 -11.54 5.31 13.26
C THR A 122 -12.34 6.10 12.23
N GLY A 123 -12.72 5.42 11.15
CA GLY A 123 -13.62 5.91 10.12
C GLY A 123 -14.51 4.77 9.65
N ARG A 124 -15.52 5.09 8.84
CA ARG A 124 -16.43 4.09 8.25
C ARG A 124 -15.89 3.68 6.88
N HIS A 125 -15.64 2.40 6.66
CA HIS A 125 -15.30 1.89 5.33
C HIS A 125 -16.59 1.68 4.52
N THR A 126 -16.61 1.98 3.23
CA THR A 126 -17.82 1.83 2.41
C THR A 126 -18.23 0.38 2.15
N GLU A 127 -17.34 -0.57 2.42
CA GLU A 127 -17.54 -2.02 2.24
C GLU A 127 -17.73 -2.76 3.57
N SER A 128 -17.91 -2.03 4.68
CA SER A 128 -18.08 -2.58 6.04
C SER A 128 -19.40 -2.18 6.67
#